data_AF-A0A7C5J4X1-F1
#
_entry.id   AF-A0A7C5J4X1-F1
#
_cell.length_a   1.000
_cell.length_b   1.000
_cell.length_c   1.000
_cell.angle_alpha   90.00
_cell.angle_beta   90.00
_cell.angle_gamma   90.00
#
_symmetry.space_group_name_H-M   'P 1'
#
loop_
_entity.id
_entity.type
_entity.pdbx_description
1 polymer ?
#
loop_
_entity_poly.entity_id
_entity_poly.type
_entity_poly.pdbx_seq_one_letter_code
_entity_poly.pdbx_strand_id
1 'polypeptide(L)'
;MTATKTLSQIITRARRRTDMVTGAAGDWISDDEAKELANSCLAQLWGLLLRCRGHEHYIAQHDFQTASGTSDYTLPVDFLMARKVLASGDRGHWIPCRQWDFDSVDRLLSADRGGDAGNIRYRAQGAVLSLLPQPASVFDVRVYYYPRFVELEEDGDTFDGVNGWEEWAAIKMAEFLAIKDGSDPSSLIAERKELEAQIIAIATRRSTEPARIQDTRRDHVFRWGNEDTDFGGIRYDTG
;
A
#
# COMPACT_ATOMS: atom_id res chain seq x y z
N MET A 1 10.60 -21.60 1.46
CA MET A 1 11.60 -21.35 0.40
C MET A 1 11.02 -20.28 -0.50
N THR A 2 11.59 -19.08 -0.51
CA THR A 2 11.22 -18.01 -1.44
C THR A 2 11.62 -18.44 -2.85
N ALA A 3 10.68 -18.40 -3.79
CA ALA A 3 10.89 -18.88 -5.16
C ALA A 3 11.30 -17.72 -6.07
N THR A 4 12.20 -16.87 -5.61
CA THR A 4 12.64 -15.66 -6.32
C THR A 4 13.19 -16.00 -7.71
N LYS A 5 12.80 -15.21 -8.72
CA LYS A 5 13.28 -15.36 -10.11
C LYS A 5 13.99 -14.10 -10.58
N THR A 6 15.04 -14.29 -11.35
CA THR A 6 15.71 -13.16 -12.01
C THR A 6 14.96 -12.76 -13.28
N LEU A 7 15.14 -11.53 -13.73
CA LEU A 7 14.59 -11.01 -14.98
C LEU A 7 14.93 -11.93 -16.16
N SER A 8 16.21 -12.32 -16.29
CA SER A 8 16.68 -13.22 -17.34
C SER A 8 16.01 -14.61 -17.29
N GLN A 9 15.72 -15.13 -16.09
CA GLN A 9 14.99 -16.40 -15.94
C GLN A 9 13.54 -16.31 -16.43
N ILE A 10 12.88 -15.18 -16.20
CA ILE A 10 11.50 -14.95 -16.65
C ILE A 10 11.47 -14.90 -18.18
N ILE A 11 12.37 -14.12 -18.79
CA ILE A 11 12.49 -14.00 -20.25
C ILE A 11 12.80 -15.36 -20.87
N THR A 12 13.77 -16.09 -20.32
CA THR A 12 14.15 -17.43 -20.80
C THR A 12 12.99 -18.41 -20.73
N ARG A 13 12.17 -18.36 -19.67
CA ARG A 13 10.97 -19.20 -19.55
C ARG A 13 9.90 -18.84 -20.59
N ALA A 14 9.66 -17.56 -20.82
CA ALA A 14 8.72 -17.11 -21.84
C ALA A 14 9.15 -17.60 -23.24
N ARG A 15 10.43 -17.41 -23.60
CA ARG A 15 11.01 -17.88 -24.87
C ARG A 15 10.90 -19.40 -25.05
N ARG A 16 11.14 -20.18 -23.99
CA ARG A 16 10.99 -21.65 -24.03
C ARG A 16 9.56 -22.11 -24.27
N ARG A 17 8.56 -21.34 -23.80
CA ARG A 17 7.14 -21.67 -24.00
C ARG A 17 6.66 -21.40 -25.42
N THR A 18 7.30 -20.46 -26.13
CA THR A 18 7.01 -20.16 -27.54
C THR A 18 7.99 -20.84 -28.51
N ASP A 19 8.84 -21.75 -28.02
CA ASP A 19 9.91 -22.42 -28.79
C ASP A 19 10.90 -21.46 -29.48
N MET A 20 11.05 -20.25 -28.94
CA MET A 20 11.97 -19.21 -29.42
C MET A 20 13.31 -19.27 -28.69
N VAL A 21 13.88 -20.46 -28.53
CA VAL A 21 15.03 -20.71 -27.62
C VAL A 21 16.38 -20.26 -28.20
N THR A 22 16.41 -19.54 -29.32
CA THR A 22 17.65 -19.23 -30.06
C THR A 22 18.20 -17.84 -29.76
N GLY A 23 19.00 -17.75 -28.69
CA GLY A 23 19.68 -16.51 -28.26
C GLY A 23 20.87 -16.06 -29.11
N ALA A 24 20.67 -15.70 -30.38
CA ALA A 24 21.71 -15.01 -31.15
C ALA A 24 21.12 -14.04 -32.18
N ALA A 25 21.87 -12.95 -32.43
CA ALA A 25 21.65 -11.90 -33.43
C ALA A 25 20.83 -12.37 -34.65
N GLY A 26 19.52 -12.14 -34.60
CA GLY A 26 18.56 -12.74 -35.53
C GLY A 26 17.18 -12.96 -34.90
N ASP A 27 17.09 -12.94 -33.56
CA ASP A 27 15.81 -12.91 -32.87
C ASP A 27 14.99 -11.67 -33.30
N TRP A 28 13.76 -11.94 -33.71
CA TRP A 28 12.74 -10.98 -34.14
C TRP A 28 12.30 -10.01 -33.02
N ILE A 29 12.70 -10.27 -31.78
CA ILE A 29 12.57 -9.41 -30.61
C ILE A 29 13.95 -9.20 -30.00
N SER A 30 14.35 -7.93 -29.88
CA SER A 30 15.57 -7.55 -29.18
C SER A 30 15.50 -7.88 -27.68
N ASP A 31 16.65 -8.06 -27.03
CA ASP A 31 16.68 -8.29 -25.58
C ASP A 31 16.12 -7.09 -24.80
N ASP A 32 16.33 -5.86 -25.27
CA ASP A 32 15.75 -4.66 -24.66
C ASP A 32 14.21 -4.67 -24.73
N GLU A 33 13.64 -5.00 -25.89
CA GLU A 33 12.19 -5.15 -26.03
C GLU A 33 11.64 -6.29 -25.14
N ALA A 34 12.39 -7.39 -25.02
CA ALA A 34 12.01 -8.49 -24.13
C ALA A 34 12.00 -8.06 -22.65
N LYS A 35 12.94 -7.21 -22.22
CA LYS A 35 12.98 -6.64 -20.87
C LYS A 35 11.80 -5.71 -20.63
N GLU A 36 11.49 -4.81 -21.55
CA GLU A 36 10.33 -3.91 -21.46
C GLU A 36 9.01 -4.68 -21.34
N LEU A 37 8.84 -5.74 -22.13
CA LEU A 37 7.68 -6.62 -22.06
C LEU A 37 7.61 -7.39 -20.74
N ALA A 38 8.74 -7.91 -20.26
CA ALA A 38 8.81 -8.61 -18.97
C ALA A 38 8.43 -7.68 -17.81
N ASN A 39 8.98 -6.46 -17.77
CA ASN A 39 8.64 -5.44 -16.76
C ASN A 39 7.16 -5.06 -16.83
N SER A 40 6.60 -4.90 -18.02
CA SER A 40 5.16 -4.61 -18.21
C SER A 40 4.27 -5.74 -17.69
N CYS A 41 4.67 -7.01 -17.89
CA CYS A 41 3.96 -8.18 -17.37
C CYS A 41 4.10 -8.30 -15.84
N LEU A 42 5.30 -8.04 -15.30
CA LEU A 42 5.55 -8.02 -13.86
C LEU A 42 4.78 -6.91 -13.15
N ALA A 43 4.66 -5.72 -13.76
CA ALA A 43 3.85 -4.63 -13.22
C ALA A 43 2.36 -5.01 -13.13
N GLN A 44 1.84 -5.74 -14.12
CA GLN A 44 0.47 -6.27 -14.08
C GLN A 44 0.31 -7.34 -13.00
N LEU A 45 1.28 -8.25 -12.88
CA LEU A 45 1.31 -9.24 -11.80
C LEU A 45 1.31 -8.52 -10.44
N TRP A 46 2.16 -7.52 -10.25
CA TRP A 46 2.21 -6.72 -9.03
C TRP A 46 0.85 -6.11 -8.68
N GLY A 47 0.15 -5.53 -9.66
CA GLY A 47 -1.21 -5.02 -9.48
C GLY A 47 -2.21 -6.11 -9.06
N LEU A 48 -2.14 -7.30 -9.68
CA LEU A 48 -2.96 -8.46 -9.31
C LEU A 48 -2.66 -8.91 -7.87
N LEU A 49 -1.38 -8.95 -7.49
CA LEU A 49 -0.94 -9.32 -6.14
C LEU A 49 -1.45 -8.32 -5.09
N LEU A 50 -1.31 -7.02 -5.35
CA LEU A 50 -1.83 -5.96 -4.48
C LEU A 50 -3.36 -6.06 -4.33
N ARG A 51 -4.08 -6.32 -5.43
CA ARG A 51 -5.54 -6.47 -5.42
C ARG A 51 -6.00 -7.70 -4.64
N CYS A 52 -5.34 -8.85 -4.87
CA CYS A 52 -5.78 -10.12 -4.29
C CYS A 52 -5.36 -10.23 -2.82
N ARG A 53 -4.10 -9.93 -2.49
CA ARG A 53 -3.53 -10.35 -1.20
C ARG A 53 -3.83 -9.46 -0.01
N GLY A 54 -4.68 -8.44 -0.16
CA GLY A 54 -5.15 -7.66 0.97
C GLY A 54 -3.99 -7.09 1.78
N HIS A 55 -3.44 -5.99 1.32
CA HIS A 55 -2.94 -4.93 2.18
C HIS A 55 -1.75 -5.17 3.14
N GLU A 56 -1.30 -6.37 3.51
CA GLU A 56 -0.33 -6.53 4.61
C GLU A 56 1.06 -7.06 4.23
N HIS A 57 1.16 -7.87 3.17
CA HIS A 57 2.44 -8.51 2.82
C HIS A 57 3.45 -7.60 2.14
N TYR A 58 2.97 -6.60 1.41
CA TYR A 58 3.80 -5.63 0.70
C TYR A 58 3.70 -4.26 1.35
N ILE A 59 3.50 -4.19 2.67
CA ILE A 59 3.58 -2.91 3.36
C ILE A 59 5.06 -2.55 3.51
N ALA A 60 5.44 -1.42 2.93
CA ALA A 60 6.69 -0.75 3.24
C ALA A 60 6.46 0.29 4.35
N GLN A 61 7.53 0.59 5.09
CA GLN A 61 7.55 1.59 6.14
C GLN A 61 8.52 2.71 5.76
N HIS A 62 8.07 3.95 5.90
CA HIS A 62 8.92 5.13 5.80
C HIS A 62 8.75 5.99 7.05
N ASP A 63 9.86 6.32 7.69
CA ASP A 63 9.91 7.14 8.90
C ASP A 63 10.60 8.47 8.57
N PHE A 64 10.04 9.58 9.05
CA PHE A 64 10.64 10.90 8.95
C PHE A 64 10.28 11.77 10.15
N GLN A 65 11.02 12.85 10.38
CA GLN A 65 10.74 13.82 11.44
C GLN A 65 10.06 15.06 10.89
N THR A 66 9.05 15.56 11.58
CA THR A 66 8.45 16.85 11.24
C THR A 66 9.39 18.01 11.57
N ALA A 67 9.27 19.09 10.83
CA ALA A 67 9.91 20.36 11.14
C ALA A 67 8.84 21.39 11.50
N SER A 68 9.13 22.22 12.51
CA SER A 68 8.24 23.32 12.88
C SER A 68 8.05 24.25 11.69
N GLY A 69 6.79 24.57 11.38
CA GLY A 69 6.47 25.40 10.22
C GLY A 69 6.58 24.67 8.87
N THR A 70 6.63 23.33 8.82
CA THR A 70 6.64 22.58 7.54
C THR A 70 5.44 21.65 7.44
N SER A 71 4.57 21.88 6.46
CA SER A 71 3.39 21.05 6.21
C SER A 71 3.64 19.91 5.22
N ASP A 72 4.60 20.07 4.30
CA ASP A 72 4.77 19.17 3.17
C ASP A 72 6.06 18.34 3.29
N TYR A 73 5.91 17.03 3.17
CA TYR A 73 7.00 16.06 3.31
C TYR A 73 7.09 15.18 2.07
N THR A 74 8.29 15.00 1.54
CA THR A 74 8.50 14.13 0.37
C THR A 74 8.31 12.67 0.75
N LEU A 75 7.50 11.96 -0.03
CA LEU A 75 7.31 10.53 0.11
C LEU A 75 8.35 9.76 -0.71
N PRO A 76 8.62 8.49 -0.36
CA PRO A 76 9.47 7.62 -1.15
C PRO A 76 9.07 7.55 -2.63
N VAL A 77 10.05 7.41 -3.51
CA VAL A 77 9.83 7.31 -4.97
C VAL A 77 8.94 6.12 -5.34
N ASP A 78 8.96 5.07 -4.53
CA ASP A 78 8.16 3.88 -4.71
C ASP A 78 6.75 4.01 -4.11
N PHE A 79 6.34 5.15 -3.55
CA PHE A 79 5.02 5.30 -2.94
C PHE A 79 3.88 5.18 -3.98
N LEU A 80 2.98 4.20 -3.77
CA LEU A 80 1.75 4.06 -4.55
C LEU A 80 0.52 4.57 -3.79
N MET A 81 0.32 4.10 -2.56
CA MET A 81 -0.85 4.43 -1.76
C MET A 81 -0.57 4.30 -0.27
N ALA A 82 -0.99 5.29 0.53
CA ALA A 82 -0.86 5.24 1.98
C ALA A 82 -1.88 4.25 2.57
N ARG A 83 -1.40 3.41 3.50
CA ARG A 83 -2.23 2.48 4.26
C ARG A 83 -2.55 3.02 5.65
N LYS A 84 -1.54 3.55 6.35
CA LYS A 84 -1.66 4.09 7.70
C LYS A 84 -0.55 5.11 7.94
N VAL A 85 -0.88 6.22 8.59
CA VAL A 85 0.10 7.19 9.06
C VAL A 85 0.00 7.27 10.57
N LEU A 86 1.14 7.21 11.26
CA LEU A 86 1.26 7.34 12.69
C LEU A 86 2.16 8.52 13.01
N ALA A 87 1.85 9.27 14.07
CA ALA A 87 2.73 10.29 14.62
C ALA A 87 3.06 9.94 16.08
N SER A 88 4.28 10.23 16.53
CA SER A 88 4.69 10.04 17.91
C SER A 88 4.15 11.16 18.79
N GLY A 89 3.42 10.83 19.86
CA GLY A 89 3.07 11.79 20.91
C GLY A 89 4.17 11.94 21.98
N ASP A 90 3.99 12.89 22.90
CA ASP A 90 4.96 13.34 23.93
C ASP A 90 5.49 12.26 24.90
N ARG A 91 4.99 11.02 24.80
CA ARG A 91 5.40 9.88 25.64
C ARG A 91 5.84 8.66 24.82
N GLY A 92 6.24 8.87 23.56
CA GLY A 92 6.69 7.80 22.66
C GLY A 92 5.59 6.84 22.21
N HIS A 93 4.31 7.22 22.38
CA HIS A 93 3.19 6.43 21.90
C HIS A 93 2.82 6.84 20.48
N TRP A 94 2.53 5.87 19.63
CA TRP A 94 2.14 6.11 18.24
C TRP A 94 0.64 6.36 18.14
N ILE A 95 0.28 7.55 17.67
CA ILE A 95 -1.11 7.97 17.47
C ILE A 95 -1.43 7.84 15.97
N PRO A 96 -2.52 7.15 15.59
CA PRO A 96 -2.93 7.10 14.19
C PRO A 96 -3.46 8.46 13.74
N CYS A 97 -2.79 9.04 12.74
CA CYS A 97 -3.28 10.23 12.06
C CYS A 97 -4.46 9.86 11.17
N ARG A 98 -5.45 10.75 11.08
CA ARG A 98 -6.59 10.58 10.17
C ARG A 98 -6.36 11.34 8.88
N GLN A 99 -6.91 10.84 7.79
CA GLN A 99 -6.93 11.60 6.54
C GLN A 99 -7.88 12.81 6.68
N TRP A 100 -7.53 13.94 6.07
CA TRP A 100 -8.42 15.10 5.99
C TRP A 100 -9.08 15.23 4.62
N ASP A 101 -10.30 15.79 4.62
CA ASP A 101 -11.08 16.11 3.42
C ASP A 101 -11.00 17.61 3.12
N PHE A 102 -11.23 17.98 1.86
CA PHE A 102 -11.16 19.40 1.43
C PHE A 102 -12.12 20.30 2.20
N ASP A 103 -13.29 19.79 2.55
CA ASP A 103 -14.31 20.53 3.33
C ASP A 103 -13.83 20.88 4.75
N SER A 104 -12.79 20.20 5.25
CA SER A 104 -12.24 20.41 6.58
C SER A 104 -10.99 21.29 6.61
N VAL A 105 -10.49 21.71 5.45
CA VAL A 105 -9.21 22.42 5.31
C VAL A 105 -9.23 23.76 6.05
N ASP A 106 -10.24 24.60 5.83
CA ASP A 106 -10.32 25.93 6.47
C ASP A 106 -10.32 25.84 8.00
N ARG A 107 -11.01 24.83 8.53
CA ARG A 107 -11.02 24.53 9.97
C ARG A 107 -9.66 24.05 10.48
N LEU A 108 -8.90 23.30 9.68
CA LEU A 108 -7.59 22.79 10.07
C LEU A 108 -6.50 23.86 9.95
N LEU A 109 -6.62 24.77 8.96
CA LEU A 109 -5.71 25.91 8.80
C LEU A 109 -5.88 26.95 9.90
N SER A 110 -7.11 27.15 10.39
CA SER A 110 -7.40 28.06 11.50
C SER A 110 -7.18 27.46 12.89
N ALA A 111 -6.76 26.19 12.98
CA ALA A 111 -6.52 25.55 14.26
C ALA A 111 -5.15 25.92 14.84
N ASP A 112 -5.14 26.65 15.97
CA ASP A 112 -3.91 27.01 16.72
C ASP A 112 -3.15 25.81 17.32
N ARG A 113 -3.63 24.58 17.12
CA ARG A 113 -3.11 23.36 17.76
C ARG A 113 -2.30 22.49 16.78
N GLY A 114 -1.28 23.09 16.18
CA GLY A 114 -0.25 22.40 15.38
C GLY A 114 0.78 21.61 16.18
N GLY A 115 0.83 21.80 17.51
CA GLY A 115 1.85 21.21 18.38
C GLY A 115 1.55 19.81 18.91
N ASP A 116 0.34 19.29 18.72
CA ASP A 116 -0.10 18.00 19.26
C ASP A 116 -0.28 16.98 18.13
N ALA A 117 0.53 15.92 18.15
CA ALA A 117 0.47 14.79 17.21
C ALA A 117 -0.94 14.17 17.10
N GLY A 118 -1.76 14.23 18.15
CA GLY A 118 -3.14 13.72 18.12
C GLY A 118 -4.11 14.53 17.26
N ASN A 119 -3.80 15.80 17.01
CA ASN A 119 -4.62 16.69 16.19
C ASN A 119 -4.18 16.73 14.72
N ILE A 120 -2.99 16.18 14.40
CA ILE A 120 -2.49 16.13 13.03
C ILE A 120 -3.36 15.21 12.18
N ARG A 121 -3.64 15.69 10.98
CA ARG A 121 -4.29 15.00 9.89
C ARG A 121 -3.35 14.99 8.70
N TYR A 122 -3.46 13.99 7.86
CA TYR A 122 -2.59 13.87 6.68
C TYR A 122 -3.41 13.80 5.40
N ARG A 123 -2.75 14.08 4.29
CA ARG A 123 -3.22 13.70 2.96
C ARG A 123 -2.02 13.49 2.05
N ALA A 124 -2.01 12.36 1.35
CA ALA A 124 -1.02 12.12 0.31
C ALA A 124 -1.54 12.72 -1.01
N GLN A 125 -0.69 13.50 -1.68
CA GLN A 125 -0.94 14.08 -3.00
C GLN A 125 0.32 13.90 -3.85
N GLY A 126 0.26 13.01 -4.84
CA GLY A 126 1.44 12.65 -5.63
C GLY A 126 2.57 12.11 -4.75
N ALA A 127 3.75 12.73 -4.85
CA ALA A 127 4.94 12.39 -4.07
C ALA A 127 5.08 13.17 -2.75
N VAL A 128 4.01 13.83 -2.28
CA VAL A 128 4.04 14.67 -1.09
C VAL A 128 2.98 14.22 -0.09
N LEU A 129 3.35 14.20 1.19
CA LEU A 129 2.45 14.05 2.32
C LEU A 129 2.24 15.41 2.98
N SER A 130 1.03 15.95 2.88
CA SER A 130 0.67 17.22 3.51
C SER A 130 0.03 16.96 4.88
N LEU A 131 0.62 17.54 5.92
CA LEU A 131 0.17 17.49 7.30
C LEU A 131 -0.54 18.80 7.67
N LEU A 132 -1.76 18.67 8.22
CA LEU A 132 -2.58 19.78 8.70
C LEU A 132 -3.17 19.44 10.08
N PRO A 133 -3.19 20.38 11.06
CA PRO A 133 -2.54 21.69 11.04
C PRO A 133 -1.01 21.60 10.86
N GLN A 134 -0.39 22.71 10.46
CA GLN A 134 1.06 22.80 10.30
C GLN A 134 1.75 22.43 11.62
N PRO A 135 2.69 21.47 11.62
CA PRO A 135 3.44 21.10 12.82
C PRO A 135 4.09 22.31 13.49
N ALA A 136 3.79 22.53 14.78
CA ALA A 136 4.43 23.58 15.59
C ALA A 136 5.64 23.04 16.37
N SER A 137 5.72 21.71 16.54
CA SER A 137 6.77 20.97 17.24
C SER A 137 7.32 19.85 16.33
N VAL A 138 8.48 19.31 16.71
CA VAL A 138 9.10 18.16 16.04
C VAL A 138 8.57 16.87 16.66
N PHE A 139 8.10 15.95 15.83
CA PHE A 139 7.73 14.59 16.21
C PHE A 139 8.03 13.61 15.07
N ASP A 140 8.18 12.34 15.42
CA ASP A 140 8.41 11.27 14.46
C ASP A 140 7.09 10.89 13.77
N VAL A 141 7.12 10.74 12.45
CA VAL A 141 6.00 10.28 11.63
C VAL A 141 6.40 9.00 10.94
N ARG A 142 5.52 8.01 11.01
CA ARG A 142 5.66 6.71 10.36
C ARG A 142 4.54 6.50 9.35
N VAL A 143 4.92 6.28 8.10
CA VAL A 143 4.01 6.00 7.00
C VAL A 143 4.14 4.53 6.63
N TYR A 144 3.04 3.80 6.74
CA TYR A 144 2.86 2.49 6.14
C TYR A 144 2.18 2.67 4.78
N TYR A 145 2.79 2.14 3.72
CA TYR A 145 2.32 2.34 2.36
C TYR A 145 2.50 1.11 1.48
N TYR A 146 1.78 1.07 0.36
CA TYR A 146 2.01 0.12 -0.72
C TYR A 146 3.07 0.68 -1.65
N PRO A 147 4.16 -0.06 -1.91
CA PRO A 147 5.09 0.30 -2.93
C PRO A 147 4.51 0.02 -4.32
N ARG A 148 4.87 0.85 -5.29
CA ARG A 148 4.68 0.60 -6.71
C ARG A 148 5.72 -0.42 -7.18
N PHE A 149 5.42 -1.08 -8.28
CA PHE A 149 6.42 -1.93 -8.94
C PHE A 149 7.61 -1.06 -9.39
N VAL A 150 8.82 -1.50 -9.09
CA VAL A 150 10.07 -0.91 -9.59
C VAL A 150 10.53 -1.77 -10.74
N GLU A 151 10.78 -1.15 -11.89
CA GLU A 151 11.28 -1.84 -13.07
C GLU A 151 12.65 -2.45 -12.79
N LEU A 152 12.87 -3.65 -13.34
CA LEU A 152 14.14 -4.37 -13.25
C LEU A 152 15.00 -3.93 -14.44
N GLU A 153 16.23 -3.50 -14.19
CA GLU A 153 17.14 -2.97 -15.23
C GLU A 153 18.13 -4.06 -15.68
N GLU A 154 18.68 -4.78 -14.71
CA GLU A 154 19.74 -5.76 -14.92
C GLU A 154 19.19 -7.19 -14.99
N ASP A 155 19.84 -8.04 -15.78
CA ASP A 155 19.44 -9.44 -15.97
C ASP A 155 19.44 -10.26 -14.66
N GLY A 156 20.29 -9.82 -13.72
CA GLY A 156 20.44 -10.39 -12.39
C GLY A 156 19.43 -9.87 -11.37
N ASP A 157 18.64 -8.84 -11.70
CA ASP A 157 17.65 -8.29 -10.81
C ASP A 157 16.56 -9.31 -10.52
N THR A 158 16.15 -9.37 -9.27
CA THR A 158 15.27 -10.40 -8.75
C THR A 158 13.89 -9.87 -8.43
N PHE A 159 12.86 -10.61 -8.83
CA PHE A 159 11.49 -10.39 -8.41
C PHE A 159 11.02 -11.52 -7.48
N ASP A 160 10.36 -11.14 -6.39
CA ASP A 160 9.69 -12.07 -5.47
C ASP A 160 8.18 -12.06 -5.73
N GLY A 161 7.74 -12.97 -6.59
CA GLY A 161 6.32 -13.17 -6.93
C GLY A 161 5.55 -13.96 -5.90
N VAL A 162 6.20 -14.43 -4.83
CA VAL A 162 5.63 -15.21 -3.73
C VAL A 162 4.90 -16.47 -4.18
N ASN A 163 5.54 -17.62 -3.93
CA ASN A 163 5.02 -18.96 -4.27
C ASN A 163 5.05 -19.29 -5.77
N GLY A 164 6.04 -18.79 -6.52
CA GLY A 164 6.23 -19.18 -7.92
C GLY A 164 5.29 -18.49 -8.90
N TRP A 165 4.56 -17.46 -8.46
CA TRP A 165 3.60 -16.74 -9.31
C TRP A 165 4.26 -15.87 -10.39
N GLU A 166 5.59 -15.77 -10.38
CA GLU A 166 6.39 -15.24 -11.49
C GLU A 166 6.12 -15.99 -12.80
N GLU A 167 5.67 -17.25 -12.71
CA GLU A 167 5.24 -18.03 -13.87
C GLU A 167 4.06 -17.37 -14.61
N TRP A 168 3.18 -16.67 -13.90
CA TRP A 168 2.09 -15.91 -14.53
C TRP A 168 2.63 -14.82 -15.45
N ALA A 169 3.69 -14.11 -15.03
CA ALA A 169 4.32 -13.07 -15.84
C ALA A 169 5.05 -13.69 -17.04
N ALA A 170 5.71 -14.83 -16.87
CA ALA A 170 6.35 -15.56 -17.97
C ALA A 170 5.34 -16.04 -19.03
N ILE A 171 4.18 -16.56 -18.62
CA ILE A 171 3.11 -16.99 -19.54
C ILE A 171 2.47 -15.78 -20.23
N LYS A 172 2.23 -14.69 -19.50
CA LYS A 172 1.71 -13.43 -20.08
C LYS A 172 2.68 -12.87 -21.13
N MET A 173 3.99 -12.93 -20.86
CA MET A 173 5.00 -12.54 -21.83
C MET A 173 4.97 -13.49 -23.04
N ALA A 174 4.90 -14.80 -22.84
CA ALA A 174 4.78 -15.78 -23.92
C ALA A 174 3.52 -15.55 -24.80
N GLU A 175 2.40 -15.12 -24.21
CA GLU A 175 1.18 -14.72 -24.95
C GLU A 175 1.49 -13.57 -25.92
N PHE A 176 2.21 -12.53 -25.47
CA PHE A 176 2.63 -11.42 -26.35
C PHE A 176 3.62 -11.86 -27.43
N LEU A 177 4.57 -12.72 -27.08
CA LEU A 177 5.52 -13.30 -28.04
C LEU A 177 4.77 -14.11 -29.12
N ALA A 178 3.84 -14.98 -28.73
CA ALA A 178 3.05 -15.76 -29.68
C ALA A 178 2.21 -14.87 -30.61
N ILE A 179 1.57 -13.83 -30.07
CA ILE A 179 0.77 -12.88 -30.87
C ILE A 179 1.63 -12.15 -31.90
N LYS A 180 2.80 -11.66 -31.50
CA LYS A 180 3.66 -10.87 -32.39
C LYS A 180 4.32 -11.76 -33.46
N ASP A 181 4.51 -13.06 -33.18
CA ASP A 181 4.93 -14.08 -34.15
C ASP A 181 3.78 -14.55 -35.07
N GLY A 182 2.53 -14.26 -34.71
CA GLY A 182 1.34 -14.71 -35.45
C GLY A 182 0.91 -16.14 -35.13
N SER A 183 1.49 -16.75 -34.09
CA SER A 183 1.10 -18.04 -33.53
C SER A 183 -0.18 -17.91 -32.68
N ASP A 184 -0.97 -18.99 -32.55
CA ASP A 184 -2.20 -18.98 -31.73
C ASP A 184 -1.88 -18.99 -30.22
N PRO A 185 -2.26 -17.95 -29.44
CA PRO A 185 -2.00 -17.87 -28.01
C PRO A 185 -3.05 -18.58 -27.14
N SER A 186 -4.04 -19.26 -27.72
CA SER A 186 -5.22 -19.78 -27.00
C SER A 186 -4.89 -20.68 -25.80
N SER A 187 -3.90 -21.56 -25.92
CA SER A 187 -3.44 -22.45 -24.85
C SER A 187 -2.78 -21.68 -23.70
N LEU A 188 -1.94 -20.69 -24.01
CA LEU A 188 -1.26 -19.85 -23.02
C LEU A 188 -2.26 -18.96 -22.26
N ILE A 189 -3.28 -18.44 -22.95
CA ILE A 189 -4.36 -17.67 -22.33
C ILE A 189 -5.14 -18.53 -21.33
N ALA A 190 -5.40 -19.80 -21.66
CA ALA A 190 -6.09 -20.73 -20.76
C ALA A 190 -5.26 -21.01 -19.51
N GLU A 191 -3.97 -21.35 -19.66
CA GLU A 191 -3.05 -21.59 -18.54
C GLU A 191 -2.92 -20.36 -17.64
N ARG A 192 -2.79 -19.16 -18.24
CA ARG A 192 -2.72 -17.90 -17.49
C ARG A 192 -3.97 -17.65 -16.66
N LYS A 193 -5.15 -17.86 -17.23
CA LYS A 193 -6.44 -17.69 -16.53
C LYS A 193 -6.59 -18.67 -15.37
N GLU A 194 -6.09 -19.90 -15.52
CA GLU A 194 -6.09 -20.88 -14.44
C GLU A 194 -5.21 -20.42 -13.27
N LEU A 195 -3.98 -19.97 -13.55
CA LEU A 195 -3.10 -19.41 -12.52
C LEU A 195 -3.69 -18.16 -11.86
N GLU A 196 -4.30 -17.27 -12.64
CA GLU A 196 -4.98 -16.09 -12.12
C GLU A 196 -6.12 -16.46 -11.17
N ALA A 197 -6.93 -17.47 -11.51
CA ALA A 197 -7.99 -17.97 -10.64
C ALA A 197 -7.41 -18.59 -9.35
N GLN A 198 -6.29 -19.30 -9.42
CA GLN A 198 -5.60 -19.84 -8.24
C GLN A 198 -5.08 -18.72 -7.32
N ILE A 199 -4.48 -17.67 -7.89
CA ILE A 199 -4.00 -16.49 -7.14
C ILE A 199 -5.17 -15.83 -6.38
N ILE A 200 -6.30 -15.63 -7.08
CA ILE A 200 -7.51 -15.05 -6.50
C ILE A 200 -8.11 -15.96 -5.41
N ALA A 201 -8.14 -17.28 -5.61
CA ALA A 201 -8.71 -18.22 -4.66
C ALA A 201 -7.93 -18.29 -3.34
N ILE A 202 -6.59 -18.22 -3.41
CA ILE A 202 -5.73 -18.26 -2.22
C ILE A 202 -5.87 -16.97 -1.39
N ALA A 203 -6.08 -15.83 -2.04
CA ALA A 203 -6.24 -14.54 -1.37
C ALA A 203 -7.35 -14.53 -0.32
N THR A 204 -8.46 -15.22 -0.57
CA THR A 204 -9.62 -15.24 0.34
C THR A 204 -9.40 -16.05 1.62
N ARG A 205 -8.38 -16.93 1.69
CA ARG A 205 -8.25 -17.95 2.75
C ARG A 205 -7.10 -17.74 3.73
N ARG A 206 -6.41 -16.60 3.71
CA ARG A 206 -5.11 -16.48 4.38
C ARG A 206 -5.15 -16.09 5.87
N SER A 207 -6.12 -15.28 6.29
CA SER A 207 -6.29 -15.00 7.72
C SER A 207 -7.24 -16.03 8.33
N THR A 208 -6.71 -16.88 9.22
CA THR A 208 -7.52 -17.82 10.01
C THR A 208 -8.36 -17.06 11.06
N GLU A 209 -7.94 -15.85 11.43
CA GLU A 209 -8.72 -14.98 12.30
C GLU A 209 -9.58 -13.99 11.49
N PRO A 210 -10.89 -13.87 11.81
CA PRO A 210 -11.74 -12.87 11.18
C PRO A 210 -11.29 -11.46 11.57
N ALA A 211 -11.40 -10.53 10.62
CA ALA A 211 -11.17 -9.11 10.89
C ALA A 211 -12.07 -8.64 12.05
N ARG A 212 -11.46 -8.03 13.07
CA ARG A 212 -12.19 -7.50 14.23
C ARG A 212 -12.52 -6.04 13.97
N ILE A 213 -13.79 -5.66 14.15
CA ILE A 213 -14.19 -4.27 14.16
C ILE A 213 -13.75 -3.69 15.51
N GLN A 214 -12.77 -2.79 15.50
CA GLN A 214 -12.42 -2.03 16.68
C GLN A 214 -13.36 -0.82 16.77
N ASP A 215 -14.08 -0.70 17.89
CA ASP A 215 -14.80 0.54 18.17
C ASP A 215 -13.78 1.67 18.38
N THR A 216 -13.85 2.67 17.50
CA THR A 216 -12.97 3.84 17.52
C THR A 216 -13.59 5.02 18.24
N ARG A 217 -14.86 4.93 18.66
CA ARG A 217 -15.48 5.86 19.59
C ARG A 217 -15.35 5.27 20.98
N ARG A 218 -14.27 5.66 21.64
CA ARG A 218 -14.31 5.71 23.11
C ARG A 218 -15.28 6.84 23.43
N ASP A 219 -16.58 6.51 23.45
CA ASP A 219 -17.61 7.44 23.89
C ASP A 219 -17.14 7.99 25.23
N HIS A 220 -16.94 9.31 25.22
CA HIS A 220 -16.66 10.10 26.38
C HIS A 220 -17.61 9.58 27.46
N VAL A 221 -17.08 9.02 28.53
CA VAL A 221 -17.89 8.58 29.67
C VAL A 221 -18.74 9.77 30.02
N PHE A 222 -20.03 9.71 29.66
CA PHE A 222 -21.01 10.72 30.00
C PHE A 222 -21.10 10.58 31.51
N ARG A 223 -20.26 11.36 32.19
CA ARG A 223 -20.21 11.49 33.64
C ARG A 223 -21.53 12.17 33.99
N TRP A 224 -22.57 11.36 34.12
CA TRP A 224 -23.80 11.76 34.80
C TRP A 224 -23.35 12.40 36.11
N GLY A 225 -23.62 13.70 36.23
CA GLY A 225 -23.34 14.43 37.45
C GLY A 225 -24.06 13.74 38.59
N ASN A 226 -23.32 13.41 39.65
CA ASN A 226 -23.91 13.38 40.97
C ASN A 226 -24.28 14.83 41.30
N GLU A 227 -25.50 15.24 40.92
CA GLU A 227 -26.20 16.37 41.52
C GLU A 227 -26.73 15.92 42.89
N ASP A 228 -25.81 15.67 43.82
CA ASP A 228 -26.08 15.51 45.24
C ASP A 228 -25.32 16.61 45.97
N THR A 229 -25.83 17.84 45.92
CA THR A 229 -25.69 18.86 46.96
C THR A 229 -26.60 20.05 46.66
N ASP A 230 -27.45 20.39 47.63
CA ASP A 230 -28.22 21.65 47.78
C ASP A 230 -29.50 21.87 46.96
N PHE A 231 -30.57 21.14 47.34
CA PHE A 231 -31.90 21.77 47.41
C PHE A 231 -32.22 22.10 48.87
N GLY A 232 -32.23 23.40 49.16
CA GLY A 232 -32.44 23.99 50.47
C GLY A 232 -33.73 23.53 51.14
N GLY A 233 -33.60 23.16 52.41
CA GLY A 233 -34.71 22.82 53.29
C GLY A 233 -35.71 23.97 53.44
N ILE A 234 -36.93 23.71 53.02
CA ILE A 234 -38.11 24.51 53.37
C ILE A 234 -38.39 24.24 54.86
N ARG A 235 -38.10 25.22 55.72
CA ARG A 235 -38.56 25.22 57.12
C ARG A 235 -40.04 25.60 57.13
N TYR A 236 -40.89 24.68 57.58
CA TYR A 236 -42.24 25.03 58.00
C TYR A 236 -42.16 25.64 59.40
N ASP A 237 -42.58 26.90 59.49
CA ASP A 237 -42.77 27.62 60.75
C ASP A 237 -44.15 27.25 61.29
N THR A 238 -44.20 26.62 62.47
CA THR A 238 -45.44 26.32 63.19
C THR A 238 -45.54 27.26 64.39
N GLY A 239 -46.41 28.26 64.27
CA GLY A 239 -47.03 28.95 65.41
C GLY A 239 -48.24 28.20 65.93
#